data_AF-A0A6A6H8P0-F1
#
_entry.id   AF-A0A6A6H8P0-F1
#
_cell.length_a   1.000
_cell.length_b   1.000
_cell.length_c   1.000
_cell.angle_alpha   90.00
_cell.angle_beta   90.00
_cell.angle_gamma   90.00
#
_symmetry.space_group_name_H-M   'P 1'
#
loop_
_entity.id
_entity.type
_entity.pdbx_description
1 polymer ?
#
loop_
_entity_poly.entity_id
_entity_poly.type
_entity_poly.pdbx_seq_one_letter_code
_entity_poly.pdbx_strand_id
1 'polypeptide(L)'
;DDNFYGLTPLNSPEEPILADVIAVTGLAGHAFGSWACSPHQMWLRDFLPKDLKNIRVLIYGYNSQLRAAHSRSLLGDHVRMFKQRLLTLSPSARVQHRPIIFVGHSLGCLLIKKA
;
A
#
# COMPACT_ATOMS: atom_id res chain seq x y z
N ASP A 1 0.34 -14.60 5.65
CA ASP A 1 1.54 -13.97 5.08
C ASP A 1 1.98 -12.93 6.08
N ASP A 2 3.16 -13.10 6.65
CA ASP A 2 3.67 -12.18 7.67
C ASP A 2 4.30 -10.94 7.04
N ASN A 3 4.69 -11.00 5.77
CA ASN A 3 5.43 -9.92 5.10
C ASN A 3 4.52 -8.95 4.33
N PHE A 4 3.30 -9.37 3.99
CA PHE A 4 2.30 -8.61 3.24
C PHE A 4 2.82 -8.19 1.85
N TYR A 5 3.44 -9.11 1.12
CA TYR A 5 4.00 -8.79 -0.19
C TYR A 5 2.91 -8.58 -1.24
N GLY A 6 3.08 -7.56 -2.08
CA GLY A 6 2.05 -7.11 -3.00
C GLY A 6 1.00 -6.26 -2.30
N LEU A 7 -0.20 -6.20 -2.87
CA LEU A 7 -1.31 -5.45 -2.30
C LEU A 7 -2.12 -6.37 -1.39
N THR A 8 -2.25 -5.99 -0.13
CA THR A 8 -3.03 -6.74 0.86
C THR A 8 -4.13 -5.87 1.45
N PRO A 9 -5.41 -6.29 1.40
CA PRO A 9 -6.48 -5.57 2.08
C PRO A 9 -6.36 -5.70 3.59
N LEU A 10 -6.57 -4.59 4.30
CA LEU A 10 -6.57 -4.53 5.75
C LEU A 10 -7.96 -4.59 6.36
N ASN A 11 -9.00 -4.35 5.55
CA ASN A 11 -10.39 -4.34 5.97
C ASN A 11 -11.31 -4.87 4.85
N SER A 12 -12.55 -5.14 5.23
CA SER A 12 -13.65 -5.51 4.32
C SER A 12 -14.78 -4.49 4.47
N PRO A 13 -14.75 -3.36 3.74
CA PRO A 13 -15.79 -2.34 3.82
C PRO A 13 -17.11 -2.83 3.22
N GLU A 14 -18.21 -2.23 3.67
CA GLU A 14 -19.52 -2.41 3.05
C GLU A 14 -19.59 -1.65 1.71
N GLU A 15 -20.41 -2.16 0.79
CA GLU A 15 -20.67 -1.50 -0.50
C GLU A 15 -21.70 -0.36 -0.33
N PRO A 16 -21.61 0.74 -1.12
CA PRO A 16 -20.60 0.97 -2.15
C PRO A 16 -19.26 1.41 -1.57
N ILE A 17 -18.16 0.89 -2.11
CA ILE A 17 -16.80 1.38 -1.78
C ILE A 17 -16.59 2.77 -2.42
N LEU A 18 -16.34 3.78 -1.58
CA LEU A 18 -16.20 5.17 -1.98
C LEU A 18 -14.78 5.54 -2.43
N ALA A 19 -13.76 4.91 -1.86
CA ALA A 19 -12.36 5.17 -2.21
C ALA A 19 -11.45 3.99 -1.87
N ASP A 20 -10.34 3.88 -2.59
CA ASP A 20 -9.22 3.01 -2.26
C ASP A 20 -8.10 3.83 -1.60
N VAL A 21 -7.65 3.42 -0.43
CA VAL A 21 -6.45 3.97 0.23
C VAL A 21 -5.33 2.95 0.10
N ILE A 22 -4.22 3.33 -0.55
CA ILE A 22 -3.06 2.45 -0.73
C ILE A 22 -1.87 3.03 0.02
N ALA A 23 -1.48 2.36 1.10
CA ALA A 23 -0.32 2.72 1.90
C ALA A 23 0.94 2.00 1.42
N VAL A 24 1.99 2.76 1.13
CA VAL A 24 3.27 2.28 0.58
C VAL A 24 4.38 2.58 1.57
N THR A 25 4.93 1.53 2.20
CA THR A 25 6.02 1.68 3.16
C THR A 25 7.35 2.04 2.48
N GLY A 26 8.32 2.50 3.26
CA GLY A 26 9.67 2.82 2.83
C GLY A 26 10.64 1.63 2.88
N LEU A 27 11.92 1.93 2.63
CA LEU A 27 13.02 0.95 2.72
C LEU A 27 13.18 0.37 4.12
N ALA A 28 13.58 -0.90 4.18
CA ALA A 28 13.79 -1.66 5.41
C ALA A 28 12.60 -1.67 6.39
N GLY A 29 11.43 -1.18 5.97
CA GLY A 29 10.22 -1.16 6.76
C GLY A 29 9.40 -2.43 6.56
N HIS A 30 8.86 -2.97 7.65
CA HIS A 30 7.84 -4.00 7.58
C HIS A 30 6.51 -3.37 7.12
N ALA A 31 5.86 -3.93 6.10
CA ALA A 31 4.68 -3.33 5.47
C ALA A 31 3.55 -2.99 6.46
N PHE A 32 3.30 -3.87 7.43
CA PHE A 32 2.35 -3.59 8.52
C PHE A 32 2.95 -2.74 9.65
N GLY A 33 4.06 -3.19 10.27
CA GLY A 33 4.69 -2.55 11.43
C GLY A 33 5.12 -1.10 11.21
N SER A 34 5.42 -0.68 9.98
CA SER A 34 5.76 0.74 9.67
C SER A 34 4.62 1.71 9.95
N TRP A 35 3.39 1.21 10.09
CA TRP A 35 2.19 1.99 10.37
C TRP A 35 1.60 1.65 11.75
N ALA A 36 2.30 0.88 12.57
CA ALA A 36 1.87 0.57 13.93
C ALA A 36 2.10 1.77 14.85
N CYS A 37 1.09 2.14 15.64
CA CYS A 37 1.21 3.17 16.68
C CYS A 37 1.56 2.57 18.04
N SER A 38 1.27 1.29 18.24
CA SER A 38 1.65 0.50 19.41
C SER A 38 1.78 -0.98 19.01
N PRO A 39 2.30 -1.86 19.88
CA PRO A 39 2.47 -3.28 19.56
C PRO A 39 1.21 -3.99 19.07
N HIS A 40 0.01 -3.47 19.39
CA HIS A 40 -1.26 -4.11 19.08
C HIS A 40 -2.20 -3.22 18.26
N GLN A 41 -1.77 -2.00 17.91
CA GLN A 41 -2.60 -1.03 17.20
C GLN A 41 -1.86 -0.49 15.98
N MET A 42 -2.50 -0.61 14.83
CA MET A 42 -2.01 -0.13 13.54
C MET A 42 -3.08 0.75 12.90
N TRP A 43 -2.78 2.04 12.74
CA TRP A 43 -3.82 3.04 12.55
C TRP A 43 -4.62 2.90 11.26
N LEU A 44 -3.97 2.44 10.18
CA LEU A 44 -4.63 2.21 8.89
C LEU A 44 -5.69 1.10 8.96
N ARG A 45 -5.50 0.11 9.84
CA ARG A 45 -6.45 -0.99 10.05
C ARG A 45 -7.45 -0.68 11.17
N ASP A 46 -6.95 -0.16 12.29
CA ASP A 46 -7.68 -0.16 13.55
C ASP A 46 -8.44 1.14 13.83
N PHE A 47 -8.07 2.25 13.18
CA PHE A 47 -8.68 3.57 13.41
C PHE A 47 -9.26 4.17 12.13
N LEU A 48 -8.50 4.17 11.03
CA LEU A 48 -8.92 4.81 9.78
C LEU A 48 -10.31 4.33 9.25
N PRO A 49 -10.64 3.01 9.23
CA PRO A 49 -11.96 2.54 8.80
C PRO A 49 -13.10 2.84 9.80
N LYS A 50 -12.76 3.25 11.04
CA LYS A 50 -13.75 3.69 12.02
C LYS A 50 -14.15 5.14 11.75
N ASP A 51 -13.17 5.97 11.47
CA ASP A 51 -13.35 7.40 11.23
C ASP A 51 -13.93 7.67 9.84
N LEU A 52 -13.51 6.89 8.84
CA LEU A 52 -13.99 6.98 7.46
C LEU A 52 -14.65 5.65 7.06
N LYS A 53 -15.96 5.68 6.85
CA LYS A 53 -16.72 4.50 6.40
C LYS A 53 -16.59 4.29 4.90
N ASN A 54 -16.84 3.05 4.47
CA ASN A 54 -16.91 2.66 3.06
C ASN A 54 -15.61 2.91 2.26
N ILE A 55 -14.46 2.97 2.93
CA ILE A 55 -13.15 3.00 2.28
C ILE A 55 -12.49 1.63 2.34
N ARG A 56 -11.81 1.25 1.27
CA ARG A 56 -10.96 0.06 1.25
C ARG A 56 -9.53 0.46 1.49
N VAL A 57 -8.92 -0.09 2.53
CA VAL A 57 -7.53 0.17 2.88
C VAL A 57 -6.67 -1.01 2.43
N LEU A 58 -5.68 -0.72 1.60
CA LEU A 58 -4.69 -1.66 1.09
C LEU A 58 -3.31 -1.23 1.58
N ILE A 59 -2.48 -2.19 1.94
CA ILE A 59 -1.04 -1.97 2.12
C ILE A 59 -0.27 -2.60 0.97
N TYR A 60 0.81 -1.94 0.56
CA TYR A 60 1.77 -2.48 -0.39
C TYR A 60 3.07 -2.86 0.31
N GLY A 61 3.33 -4.16 0.42
CA GLY A 61 4.63 -4.68 0.85
C GLY A 61 5.49 -5.11 -0.33
N TYR A 62 6.79 -4.90 -0.20
CA TYR A 62 7.79 -5.37 -1.15
C TYR A 62 9.07 -5.71 -0.38
N ASN A 63 9.93 -6.55 -0.95
CA ASN A 63 11.21 -6.85 -0.32
C ASN A 63 12.06 -5.57 -0.30
N SER A 64 12.12 -4.94 0.87
CA SER A 64 12.74 -3.63 1.08
C SER A 64 14.17 -3.72 1.62
N GLN A 65 14.74 -4.93 1.73
CA GLN A 65 16.10 -5.14 2.19
C GLN A 65 17.10 -4.71 1.11
N LEU A 66 17.87 -3.66 1.40
CA LEU A 66 18.96 -3.21 0.52
C LEU A 66 20.16 -4.15 0.64
N ARG A 67 20.45 -4.91 -0.41
CA ARG A 67 21.81 -5.42 -0.63
C ARG A 67 22.62 -4.28 -1.25
N ALA A 68 23.62 -3.80 -0.50
CA ALA A 68 24.35 -2.54 -0.69
C ALA A 68 24.99 -2.28 -2.07
N ALA A 69 25.00 -3.23 -3.00
CA ALA A 69 25.71 -3.11 -4.27
C ALA A 69 24.90 -2.49 -5.44
N HIS A 70 23.55 -2.44 -5.40
CA HIS A 70 22.74 -2.12 -6.60
C HIS A 70 21.48 -1.25 -6.36
N SER A 71 21.60 -0.15 -5.62
CA SER A 71 20.45 0.65 -5.15
C SER A 71 19.57 1.29 -6.24
N ARG A 72 20.11 1.69 -7.40
CA ARG A 72 19.34 2.38 -8.46
C ARG A 72 18.53 1.43 -9.34
N SER A 73 19.06 0.27 -9.70
CA SER A 73 18.33 -0.76 -10.46
C SER A 73 17.18 -1.33 -9.61
N LEU A 74 17.43 -1.55 -8.32
CA LEU A 74 16.46 -2.09 -7.38
C LEU A 74 15.21 -1.19 -7.24
N LEU A 75 15.37 0.13 -7.21
CA LEU A 75 14.23 1.06 -7.19
C LEU A 75 13.40 0.96 -8.48
N GLY A 76 14.04 0.82 -9.64
CA GLY A 76 13.35 0.67 -10.93
C GLY A 76 12.49 -0.60 -10.97
N ASP A 77 13.01 -1.70 -10.43
CA ASP A 77 12.29 -2.96 -10.35
C ASP A 77 11.11 -2.89 -9.38
N HIS A 78 11.29 -2.28 -8.21
CA HIS A 78 10.17 -2.05 -7.27
C HIS A 78 9.07 -1.17 -7.87
N VAL A 79 9.44 -0.11 -8.59
CA VAL A 79 8.48 0.75 -9.31
C VAL A 79 7.73 -0.08 -10.36
N ARG A 80 8.43 -0.88 -11.16
CA ARG A 80 7.80 -1.72 -12.19
C ARG A 80 6.83 -2.73 -11.57
N MET A 81 7.23 -3.40 -10.51
CA MET A 81 6.38 -4.34 -9.77
C MET A 81 5.16 -3.64 -9.16
N PHE A 82 5.36 -2.46 -8.56
CA PHE A 82 4.27 -1.69 -7.97
C PHE A 82 3.25 -1.27 -9.04
N LYS A 83 3.69 -0.75 -10.19
CA LYS A 83 2.82 -0.46 -11.35
C LYS A 83 2.01 -1.67 -11.79
N GLN A 84 2.67 -2.82 -11.96
CA GLN A 84 2.00 -4.05 -12.35
C GLN A 84 0.90 -4.45 -11.35
N ARG A 85 1.16 -4.32 -10.05
CA ARG A 85 0.17 -4.60 -9.01
C ARG A 85 -0.99 -3.59 -9.04
N LEU A 86 -0.73 -2.30 -9.25
CA LEU A 86 -1.79 -1.31 -9.41
C LEU A 86 -2.70 -1.62 -10.61
N LEU A 87 -2.14 -2.09 -11.73
CA LEU A 87 -2.94 -2.50 -12.88
C LEU A 87 -3.88 -3.67 -12.56
N THR A 88 -3.50 -4.56 -11.64
CA THR A 88 -4.40 -5.65 -11.19
C THR A 88 -5.57 -5.18 -10.33
N LEU A 89 -5.48 -3.99 -9.70
CA LEU A 89 -6.61 -3.37 -8.99
C LEU A 89 -7.64 -2.74 -9.93
N SER A 90 -7.32 -2.65 -11.22
CA SER A 90 -8.23 -2.16 -12.24
C SER A 90 -8.98 -3.33 -12.91
N PRO A 91 -10.15 -3.77 -12.37
CA PRO A 91 -11.08 -4.49 -13.23
C PRO A 91 -12.54 -4.03 -13.11
N SER A 92 -13.19 -3.91 -14.29
CA SER A 92 -14.59 -3.58 -14.61
C SER A 92 -15.03 -2.12 -14.37
N ALA A 93 -15.93 -1.63 -15.22
CA ALA A 93 -16.41 -0.23 -15.28
C ALA A 93 -16.90 0.35 -13.94
N ARG A 94 -17.26 -0.49 -12.97
CA ARG A 94 -17.62 -0.09 -11.59
C ARG A 94 -16.44 0.45 -10.77
N VAL A 95 -15.22 0.01 -11.07
CA VAL A 95 -13.98 0.47 -10.43
C VAL A 95 -13.47 1.78 -11.02
N GLN A 96 -13.86 2.11 -12.26
CA GLN A 96 -13.34 3.28 -12.99
C GLN A 96 -13.69 4.64 -12.36
N HIS A 97 -14.65 4.69 -11.43
CA HIS A 97 -15.10 5.93 -10.81
C HIS A 97 -14.65 6.15 -9.37
N ARG A 98 -14.01 5.18 -8.70
CA ARG A 98 -13.57 5.38 -7.31
C ARG A 98 -12.16 6.00 -7.23
N PRO A 99 -11.97 7.09 -6.49
CA PRO A 99 -10.66 7.70 -6.31
C PRO A 99 -9.70 6.75 -5.58
N ILE A 100 -8.42 6.83 -5.96
CA ILE A 100 -7.31 6.18 -5.27
C ILE A 100 -6.53 7.25 -4.50
N ILE A 101 -6.34 7.05 -3.20
CA ILE A 101 -5.57 7.90 -2.31
C ILE A 101 -4.31 7.15 -1.93
N PHE A 102 -3.14 7.72 -2.23
CA PHE A 102 -1.86 7.13 -1.84
C PHE A 102 -1.34 7.73 -0.54
N VAL A 103 -0.87 6.86 0.36
CA VAL A 103 -0.16 7.25 1.58
C VAL A 103 1.26 6.70 1.50
N GLY A 104 2.23 7.57 1.22
CA GLY A 104 3.64 7.18 1.12
C GLY A 104 4.40 7.49 2.40
N HIS A 105 5.28 6.58 2.81
CA HIS A 105 6.29 6.85 3.83
C HIS A 105 7.70 6.72 3.26
N SER A 106 8.57 7.72 3.47
CA SER A 106 9.97 7.71 3.04
C SER A 106 10.14 7.29 1.55
N LEU A 107 10.88 6.22 1.24
CA LEU A 107 11.04 5.73 -0.14
C LEU A 107 9.70 5.39 -0.82
N GLY A 108 8.68 5.01 -0.05
CA GLY A 108 7.34 4.74 -0.58
C GLY A 108 6.77 5.91 -1.38
N CYS A 109 7.09 7.16 -0.99
CA CYS A 109 6.72 8.35 -1.74
C CYS A 109 7.36 8.40 -3.13
N LEU A 110 8.60 7.92 -3.28
CA LEU A 110 9.28 7.84 -4.57
C LEU A 110 8.72 6.73 -5.44
N LEU A 111 8.31 5.60 -4.84
CA LEU A 111 7.61 4.54 -5.57
C LEU A 111 6.31 5.07 -6.15
N ILE A 112 5.50 5.75 -5.33
CA ILE A 112 4.25 6.39 -5.75
C ILE A 112 4.50 7.40 -6.87
N LYS A 113 5.48 8.30 -6.70
CA LYS A 113 5.78 9.35 -7.68
C LYS A 113 6.24 8.79 -9.04
N LYS A 114 6.88 7.62 -9.07
CA LYS A 114 7.43 7.02 -10.30
C LYS A 114 6.53 5.96 -10.93
N ALA A 115 5.53 5.47 -10.18
CA ALA A 115 4.46 4.59 -10.66
C ALA A 115 3.69 5.23 -11.80
#